data_AF-A0A924KPS4-F1
#
_entry.id   AF-A0A924KPS4-F1
#
_cell.length_a   1.000
_cell.length_b   1.000
_cell.length_c   1.000
_cell.angle_alpha   90.00
_cell.angle_beta   90.00
_cell.angle_gamma   90.00
#
_symmetry.space_group_name_H-M   'P 1'
#
loop_
_entity.id
_entity.type
_entity.pdbx_description
1 polymer ?
#
loop_
_entity_poly.entity_id
_entity_poly.type
_entity_poly.pdbx_seq_one_letter_code
_entity_poly.pdbx_strand_id
1 'polypeptide(L)' 'MASHDLEDVITVVDGRATLREEAMQSPTDLRAYLATEFRQLLDSRDFMDALPGQLPTDLGSQARVPGLIKKLKQLSELG' A
#
# COMPACT_ATOMS: atom_id res chain seq x y z
N MET A 1 -1.67 -15.00 -12.65
CA MET A 1 -0.80 -13.92 -13.16
C MET A 1 -1.24 -12.54 -12.64
N ALA A 2 -1.79 -12.45 -11.43
CA ALA A 2 -2.13 -11.19 -10.75
C ALA A 2 -1.35 -11.00 -9.43
N SER A 3 -0.38 -11.89 -9.15
CA SER A 3 0.37 -11.93 -7.88
C SER A 3 1.53 -10.94 -7.86
N HIS A 4 2.23 -10.76 -8.99
CA HIS A 4 3.47 -9.99 -9.03
C HIS A 4 3.23 -8.48 -8.93
N ASP A 5 2.22 -7.95 -9.64
CA ASP A 5 1.91 -6.52 -9.58
C ASP A 5 1.53 -6.07 -8.17
N LEU A 6 0.78 -6.91 -7.43
CA LEU A 6 0.37 -6.59 -6.07
C LEU A 6 1.51 -6.74 -5.07
N GLU A 7 2.30 -7.81 -5.18
CA GLU A 7 3.49 -8.04 -4.34
C GLU A 7 4.52 -6.91 -4.50
N ASP A 8 4.74 -6.44 -5.74
CA ASP A 8 5.62 -5.30 -6.03
C ASP A 8 5.07 -4.02 -5.40
N VAL A 9 3.77 -3.76 -5.51
CA VAL A 9 3.12 -2.61 -4.88
C VAL A 9 3.33 -2.66 -3.36
N ILE A 10 3.11 -3.81 -2.72
CA ILE A 10 3.32 -3.96 -1.27
C ILE A 10 4.78 -3.74 -0.90
N THR A 11 5.71 -4.30 -1.67
CA THR A 11 7.16 -4.14 -1.46
C THR A 11 7.56 -2.66 -1.49
N VAL A 12 7.04 -1.90 -2.45
CA VAL A 12 7.32 -0.46 -2.56
C VAL A 12 6.69 0.32 -1.40
N VAL A 13 5.43 0.04 -1.03
CA VAL A 13 4.74 0.75 0.06
C VAL A 13 5.37 0.44 1.42
N ASP A 14 5.73 -0.81 1.68
CA ASP A 14 6.40 -1.21 2.92
C ASP A 14 7.81 -0.61 3.00
N GLY A 15 8.59 -0.74 1.92
CA GLY A 15 10.01 -0.39 1.90
C GLY A 15 10.34 1.09 1.73
N ARG A 16 9.48 1.90 1.10
CA ARG A 16 9.80 3.30 0.76
C ARG A 16 9.19 4.28 1.76
N ALA A 17 9.99 4.71 2.73
CA ALA A 17 9.55 5.63 3.79
C ALA A 17 9.04 6.98 3.26
N THR A 18 9.64 7.49 2.17
CA THR A 18 9.31 8.80 1.55
C THR A 18 8.17 8.73 0.54
N LEU A 19 7.56 7.55 0.32
CA LEU A 19 6.61 7.32 -0.79
C LEU A 19 5.44 8.32 -0.77
N ARG A 20 4.89 8.62 0.41
CA ARG A 20 3.79 9.58 0.54
C ARG A 20 4.20 10.99 0.10
N GLU A 21 5.39 11.44 0.50
CA GLU A 21 5.87 12.79 0.20
C GLU A 21 6.13 12.97 -1.29
N GLU A 22 6.71 11.94 -1.92
CA GLU A 22 6.94 11.92 -3.37
C GLU A 22 5.62 11.86 -4.14
N ALA A 23 4.66 11.05 -3.68
CA ALA A 23 3.33 11.00 -4.26
C ALA A 23 2.63 12.36 -4.14
N MET A 24 2.75 13.06 -3.01
CA MET A 24 2.22 14.41 -2.84
C MET A 24 2.84 15.45 -3.78
N GLN A 25 4.10 15.27 -4.18
CA GLN A 25 4.78 16.15 -5.15
C GLN A 25 4.45 15.82 -6.60
N SER A 26 3.73 14.72 -6.85
CA SER A 26 3.33 14.32 -8.19
C SER A 26 2.14 15.14 -8.73
N PRO A 27 1.92 15.15 -10.05
CA PRO A 27 0.76 15.78 -10.67
C PRO A 27 -0.58 15.35 -10.04
N THR A 28 -1.55 16.28 -10.01
CA THR A 28 -2.84 16.08 -9.32
C THR A 28 -3.65 14.90 -9.86
N ASP A 29 -3.59 14.65 -11.16
CA ASP A 29 -4.20 13.49 -11.81
C ASP A 29 -3.60 12.17 -11.31
N LEU A 30 -2.27 12.09 -11.17
CA LEU A 30 -1.61 10.92 -10.62
C LEU A 30 -1.96 10.72 -9.14
N ARG A 31 -2.01 11.79 -8.34
CA ARG A 31 -2.44 11.69 -6.93
C ARG A 31 -3.87 11.15 -6.81
N ALA A 32 -4.78 11.66 -7.64
CA ALA A 32 -6.17 11.23 -7.66
C ALA A 32 -6.31 9.77 -8.08
N TYR A 33 -5.53 9.34 -9.08
CA TYR A 33 -5.48 7.95 -9.51
C TYR A 33 -4.99 7.04 -8.37
N LEU A 34 -3.83 7.35 -7.76
CA LEU A 34 -3.28 6.56 -6.65
C LEU A 34 -4.26 6.49 -5.48
N ALA A 35 -4.86 7.61 -5.09
CA ALA A 35 -5.85 7.64 -4.02
C ALA A 35 -7.05 6.72 -4.31
N THR A 36 -7.52 6.71 -5.57
CA THR A 36 -8.66 5.89 -6.00
C THR A 36 -8.32 4.40 -5.98
N GLU A 37 -7.17 4.01 -6.52
CA GLU A 37 -6.72 2.61 -6.54
C GLU A 37 -6.48 2.08 -5.12
N PHE A 38 -5.82 2.85 -4.25
CA PHE A 38 -5.60 2.43 -2.87
C PHE A 38 -6.91 2.33 -2.06
N ARG A 39 -7.93 3.17 -2.35
CA ARG A 39 -9.27 3.00 -1.74
C ARG A 39 -9.90 1.68 -2.16
N GLN A 40 -9.89 1.37 -3.46
CA GLN A 40 -10.45 0.11 -3.96
C GLN A 40 -9.79 -1.12 -3.32
N LEU A 41 -8.46 -1.09 -3.15
CA LEU A 41 -7.74 -2.15 -2.44
C LEU A 41 -8.17 -2.24 -0.98
N LEU A 42 -8.23 -1.11 -0.26
CA LEU A 42 -8.61 -1.08 1.16
C LEU A 42 -10.08 -1.49 1.41
N ASP A 43 -10.97 -1.26 0.44
CA ASP A 43 -12.37 -1.67 0.48
C ASP A 43 -12.55 -3.17 0.18
N SER A 44 -11.54 -3.82 -0.41
CA SER A 44 -11.55 -5.26 -0.66
C SER A 44 -11.18 -6.04 0.61
N ARG A 45 -12.17 -6.76 1.16
CA ARG A 45 -11.95 -7.66 2.30
C ARG A 45 -10.91 -8.74 2.00
N ASP A 46 -10.99 -9.35 0.83
CA ASP A 46 -10.06 -10.42 0.43
C ASP A 46 -8.62 -9.90 0.39
N PHE A 47 -8.42 -8.66 -0.06
CA PHE A 47 -7.11 -8.02 -0.03
C PHE A 47 -6.62 -7.82 1.42
N MET A 48 -7.47 -7.27 2.29
CA MET A 48 -7.10 -7.02 3.68
C MET A 48 -6.80 -8.30 4.46
N ASP A 49 -7.55 -9.38 4.20
CA ASP A 49 -7.34 -10.69 4.81
C ASP A 49 -6.05 -11.36 4.29
N ALA A 50 -5.67 -11.12 3.02
CA ALA A 50 -4.46 -11.66 2.39
C ALA A 50 -3.20 -10.83 2.66
N LEU A 51 -3.33 -9.56 3.07
CA LEU A 51 -2.22 -8.61 3.21
C LEU A 51 -1.10 -9.08 4.16
N PRO A 52 -1.36 -9.68 5.34
CA PRO A 52 -0.29 -10.19 6.21
C PRO A 52 0.56 -11.28 5.54
N GLY A 53 -0.06 -12.06 4.63
CA GLY A 53 0.61 -13.11 3.86
C GLY A 53 1.52 -12.60 2.75
N GLN A 54 1.49 -11.29 2.44
CA GLN A 54 2.41 -10.65 1.50
C GLN A 54 3.75 -10.29 2.16
N LEU A 55 3.87 -10.41 3.48
CA LEU A 55 5.11 -10.19 4.21
C LEU A 55 5.68 -11.53 4.69
N PRO A 56 7.01 -11.62 4.89
CA PRO A 56 7.61 -12.78 5.53
C PRO A 56 6.96 -13.10 6.87
N THR A 57 6.91 -14.39 7.24
CA THR A 57 6.20 -14.87 8.44
C THR A 57 6.98 -14.65 9.75
N ASP A 58 8.19 -14.08 9.70
CA ASP A 58 8.97 -13.79 10.90
C ASP A 58 8.34 -12.65 11.71
N LEU A 59 8.60 -12.65 13.03
CA LEU A 59 8.01 -11.69 13.95
C LEU A 59 8.31 -10.23 13.58
N GLY A 60 9.52 -9.95 13.07
CA GLY A 60 9.93 -8.61 12.68
C GLY A 60 9.17 -8.10 11.47
N SER A 61 8.93 -8.97 10.49
CA SER A 61 8.14 -8.65 9.30
C SER A 61 6.66 -8.51 9.60
N GLN A 62 6.09 -9.41 10.39
CA GLN A 62 4.67 -9.34 10.77
C GLN A 62 4.37 -8.11 11.64
N ALA A 63 5.33 -7.62 12.44
CA ALA A 63 5.18 -6.37 13.18
C ALA A 63 5.01 -5.12 12.29
N ARG A 64 5.34 -5.20 10.98
CA ARG A 64 5.16 -4.10 10.03
C ARG A 64 3.76 -3.99 9.46
N VAL A 65 2.93 -5.04 9.55
CA VAL A 65 1.57 -5.07 8.98
C VAL A 65 0.73 -3.84 9.38
N PRO A 66 0.66 -3.42 10.67
CA PRO A 66 -0.12 -2.23 11.04
C PRO A 66 0.43 -0.94 10.42
N GLY A 67 1.75 -0.82 10.29
CA GLY A 67 2.41 0.32 9.65
C GLY A 67 2.15 0.37 8.15
N LEU A 68 2.19 -0.78 7.48
CA LEU A 68 1.84 -0.93 6.07
C LEU A 68 0.38 -0.52 5.81
N ILE A 69 -0.58 -1.02 6.60
CA ILE A 69 -1.99 -0.62 6.51
C ILE A 69 -2.15 0.89 6.68
N LYS A 70 -1.43 1.49 7.65
CA LYS A 70 -1.46 2.94 7.86
C LYS A 70 -0.94 3.70 6.64
N LYS A 71 0.16 3.25 6.02
CA LYS A 71 0.68 3.88 4.79
C LYS A 71 -0.30 3.76 3.62
N LEU A 72 -0.91 2.59 3.40
CA LEU A 72 -1.94 2.41 2.37
C LEU A 72 -3.11 3.38 2.56
N LYS A 73 -3.59 3.55 3.80
CA LYS A 73 -4.64 4.53 4.14
C LYS A 73 -4.20 5.96 3.82
N GLN A 74 -2.97 6.34 4.19
CA GLN A 74 -2.45 7.67 3.87
C GLN A 74 -2.33 7.92 2.36
N LEU A 75 -2.01 6.88 1.56
CA LEU A 75 -1.96 6.98 0.11
C LEU A 75 -3.37 7.08 -0.51
N SER A 76 -4.38 6.49 0.14
CA SER A 76 -5.79 6.62 -0.22
C SER A 76 -6.35 8.05 0.00
N GLU A 77 -5.59 8.93 0.65
CA GLU A 77 -5.97 10.28 1.05
C GLU A 77 -5.14 11.38 0.34
N LEU A 78 -4.42 11.05 -0.74
CA LEU A 78 -3.47 11.95 -1.46
C LEU A 78 -4.08 13.19 -2.17
N GLY A 79 -5.32 13.61 -1.84
CA GLY A 79 -6.02 14.74 -2.49
C GLY A 79 -5.21 16.03 -2.52
#